data_AF-K7RM85-F1
#
_entry.id   AF-K7RM85-F1
#
_cell.length_a   1.000
_cell.length_b   1.000
_cell.length_c   1.000
_cell.angle_alpha   90.00
_cell.angle_beta   90.00
_cell.angle_gamma   90.00
#
_symmetry.space_group_name_H-M   'P 1'
#
loop_
_entity.id
_entity.type
_entity.pdbx_description
1 polymer ?
#
loop_
_entity_poly.entity_id
_entity_poly.type
_entity_poly.pdbx_seq_one_letter_code
_entity_poly.pdbx_strand_id
1 'polypeptide(L)'
;MEELALGLAKEFKDPGSVRFYAWVLWNALRAEIYGMWEGALALVEWAIARVREALAASLMSSRKEGIRRPGALLAHLLNQQGLLPLLRQAPQWRVA
;
A
#
# COMPACT_ATOMS: atom_id res chain seq x y z
N MET A 1 -1.19 -12.53 5.67
CA MET A 1 -1.05 -11.05 5.64
C MET A 1 0.37 -10.59 5.90
N GLU A 2 1.00 -11.08 6.97
CA GLU A 2 2.38 -10.72 7.31
C GLU A 2 3.39 -11.13 6.22
N GLU A 3 3.25 -12.33 5.65
CA GLU A 3 4.11 -12.79 4.55
C GLU A 3 4.02 -11.91 3.29
N LEU A 4 2.81 -11.51 2.89
CA LEU A 4 2.59 -10.60 1.76
C LEU A 4 3.22 -9.22 2.02
N ALA A 5 3.05 -8.69 3.23
CA ALA A 5 3.65 -7.42 3.63
C ALA A 5 5.18 -7.48 3.67
N LEU A 6 5.75 -8.59 4.14
CA LEU A 6 7.18 -8.87 4.10
C LEU A 6 7.69 -8.99 2.66
N GLY A 7 6.91 -9.64 1.78
CA GLY A 7 7.19 -9.73 0.34
C GLY A 7 7.30 -8.35 -0.30
N LEU A 8 6.30 -7.48 -0.09
CA LEU A 8 6.31 -6.10 -0.58
C LEU A 8 7.47 -5.29 -0.02
N ALA A 9 7.75 -5.40 1.29
CA ALA A 9 8.85 -4.68 1.92
C ALA A 9 10.22 -5.09 1.35
N LYS A 10 10.42 -6.39 1.08
CA LYS A 10 11.63 -6.89 0.41
C LYS A 10 11.72 -6.39 -1.03
N GLU A 11 10.62 -6.51 -1.78
CA GLU A 11 10.53 -6.06 -3.17
C GLU A 11 10.86 -4.57 -3.30
N PHE A 12 10.27 -3.74 -2.44
CA PHE A 12 10.46 -2.29 -2.46
C PHE A 12 11.73 -1.82 -1.75
N LYS A 13 12.53 -2.74 -1.17
CA LYS A 13 13.69 -2.42 -0.32
C LYS A 13 13.33 -1.44 0.80
N ASP A 14 12.14 -1.61 1.39
CA ASP A 14 11.55 -0.74 2.41
C ASP A 14 11.14 -1.56 3.66
N PRO A 15 12.12 -2.10 4.41
CA PRO A 15 11.85 -2.95 5.57
C PRO A 15 11.16 -2.21 6.73
N GLY A 16 11.30 -0.89 6.80
CA GLY A 16 10.65 -0.07 7.84
C GLY A 16 9.12 0.00 7.70
N SER A 17 8.59 -0.31 6.52
CA SER A 17 7.17 -0.16 6.20
C SER A 17 6.36 -1.47 6.25
N VAL A 18 6.94 -2.59 6.71
CA VAL A 18 6.22 -3.90 6.78
C VAL A 18 4.87 -3.76 7.49
N ARG A 19 4.85 -3.11 8.66
CA ARG A 19 3.61 -2.88 9.43
C ARG A 19 2.60 -2.05 8.66
N PHE A 20 3.06 -1.05 7.92
CA PHE A 20 2.20 -0.23 7.08
C PHE A 20 1.59 -1.04 5.93
N TYR A 21 2.38 -1.85 5.22
CA TYR A 21 1.87 -2.73 4.16
C TYR A 21 0.86 -3.74 4.69
N ALA A 22 1.16 -4.38 5.82
CA ALA A 22 0.22 -5.30 6.48
C ALA A 22 -1.09 -4.60 6.85
N TRP A 23 -1.01 -3.39 7.40
CA TRP A 23 -2.17 -2.58 7.74
C TRP A 23 -3.00 -2.23 6.50
N VAL A 24 -2.39 -1.75 5.40
CA VAL A 24 -3.12 -1.42 4.17
C VAL A 24 -3.86 -2.64 3.63
N LEU A 25 -3.14 -3.74 3.43
CA LEU A 25 -3.69 -4.96 2.84
C LEU A 25 -4.84 -5.52 3.71
N TRP A 26 -4.67 -5.51 5.04
CA TRP A 26 -5.69 -6.04 5.96
C TRP A 26 -6.95 -5.17 5.99
N ASN A 27 -6.80 -3.85 6.02
CA ASN A 27 -7.96 -2.95 6.05
C ASN A 27 -8.67 -2.91 4.69
N ALA A 28 -7.96 -3.03 3.57
CA ALA A 28 -8.58 -3.14 2.25
C ALA A 28 -9.39 -4.43 2.10
N LEU A 29 -8.87 -5.57 2.55
CA LEU A 29 -9.62 -6.83 2.61
C LEU A 29 -10.91 -6.69 3.44
N ARG A 30 -10.81 -6.07 4.62
CA ARG A 30 -11.99 -5.84 5.46
C ARG A 30 -12.98 -4.87 4.81
N ALA A 31 -12.50 -3.83 4.12
CA ALA A 31 -13.36 -2.90 3.40
C ALA A 31 -14.22 -3.61 2.35
N GLU A 32 -13.68 -4.61 1.65
CA GLU A 32 -14.47 -5.45 0.74
C GLU A 32 -15.42 -6.40 1.48
N ILE A 33 -14.92 -7.16 2.47
CA ILE A 33 -15.73 -8.14 3.21
C ILE A 33 -16.95 -7.48 3.87
N TYR A 34 -16.78 -6.28 4.41
CA TYR A 34 -17.86 -5.54 5.08
C TYR A 34 -18.63 -4.61 4.15
N GLY A 35 -18.36 -4.63 2.84
CA GLY A 35 -19.08 -3.81 1.85
C GLY A 35 -18.91 -2.30 2.03
N MET A 36 -17.82 -1.87 2.69
CA MET A 36 -17.54 -0.44 2.90
C MET A 36 -16.97 0.22 1.64
N TRP A 37 -16.28 -0.55 0.80
CA TRP A 37 -15.78 -0.10 -0.51
C TRP A 37 -15.62 -1.30 -1.45
N GLU A 38 -16.43 -1.35 -2.49
CA GLU A 38 -16.32 -2.37 -3.55
C GLU A 38 -15.08 -2.13 -4.43
N GLY A 39 -14.19 -3.11 -4.51
CA GLY A 39 -12.94 -3.01 -5.26
C GLY A 39 -11.78 -2.37 -4.48
N ALA A 40 -11.84 -2.31 -3.15
CA ALA A 40 -10.74 -1.80 -2.33
C ALA A 40 -9.43 -2.59 -2.52
N LEU A 41 -9.50 -3.92 -2.72
CA LEU A 41 -8.33 -4.74 -2.99
C LEU A 41 -7.76 -4.45 -4.38
N ALA A 42 -8.62 -4.35 -5.39
CA ALA A 42 -8.22 -3.99 -6.75
C ALA A 42 -7.53 -2.62 -6.80
N LEU A 43 -8.02 -1.65 -6.01
CA LEU A 43 -7.40 -0.33 -5.88
C LEU A 43 -6.02 -0.39 -5.24
N VAL A 44 -5.85 -1.21 -4.19
CA VAL A 44 -4.53 -1.44 -3.57
C VAL A 44 -3.57 -2.11 -4.55
N GLU A 45 -4.04 -3.11 -5.31
CA GLU A 45 -3.23 -3.79 -6.34
C GLU A 45 -2.76 -2.81 -7.42
N TRP A 46 -3.66 -1.96 -7.93
CA TRP A 46 -3.31 -0.88 -8.85
C TRP A 46 -2.25 0.06 -8.26
N ALA A 47 -2.40 0.47 -6.99
CA ALA A 47 -1.46 1.38 -6.36
C ALA A 47 -0.07 0.73 -6.17
N ILE A 48 -0.02 -0.56 -5.83
CA ILE A 48 1.22 -1.35 -5.77
C ILE A 48 1.90 -1.40 -7.15
N ALA A 49 1.13 -1.64 -8.22
CA ALA A 49 1.67 -1.63 -9.58
C ALA A 49 2.29 -0.28 -9.97
N ARG A 50 1.65 0.84 -9.58
CA ARG A 50 2.22 2.18 -9.79
C ARG A 50 3.51 2.40 -9.02
N VAL A 51 3.63 1.90 -7.79
CA VAL A 51 4.88 1.97 -7.02
C VAL A 51 5.99 1.16 -7.71
N ARG A 52 5.67 -0.04 -8.22
CA ARG A 52 6.62 -0.88 -8.97
C ARG A 52 7.16 -0.17 -10.20
N GLU A 53 6.28 0.42 -11.00
CA GLU A 53 6.66 1.19 -12.19
C GLU A 53 7.55 2.38 -11.85
N ALA A 54 7.20 3.12 -10.80
CA ALA A 54 7.96 4.27 -10.37
C ALA A 54 9.37 3.86 -9.89
N LEU A 55 9.48 2.73 -9.18
CA LEU A 55 10.77 2.15 -8.78
C LEU A 55 11.61 1.72 -10.00
N ALA A 56 10.98 1.06 -10.97
CA ALA A 56 11.65 0.65 -12.21
C ALA A 56 12.14 1.85 -13.02
N ALA A 57 11.32 2.89 -13.17
CA ALA A 57 11.69 4.13 -13.86
C ALA A 57 12.86 4.85 -13.15
N SER A 58 12.86 4.82 -11.81
CA SER A 58 13.93 5.40 -11.01
C SER A 58 15.27 4.68 -11.18
N LEU A 59 15.27 3.36 -11.41
CA LEU A 59 16.47 2.58 -11.72
C LEU A 59 17.07 2.93 -13.10
N MET A 60 16.23 3.33 -14.06
CA MET A 60 16.66 3.73 -15.40
C MET A 60 17.08 5.20 -15.51
N SER A 61 16.85 6.02 -14.48
CA SER A 61 17.22 7.43 -14.48
C SER A 61 18.69 7.63 -14.12
N SER A 62 19.43 8.35 -14.98
CA SER A 62 20.83 8.74 -14.72
C SER A 62 20.97 9.73 -13.56
N ARG A 63 19.88 10.41 -13.16
CA ARG A 63 19.85 11.18 -11.91
C ARG A 63 19.57 10.20 -10.76
N LYS A 64 20.51 10.11 -9.81
CA LYS A 64 20.41 9.33 -8.55
C LYS A 64 19.27 9.77 -7.61
N GLU A 65 18.19 10.34 -8.12
CA GLU A 65 16.94 10.57 -7.38
C GLU A 65 16.14 9.27 -7.37
N GLY A 66 16.68 8.30 -6.63
CA GLY A 66 15.96 7.09 -6.22
C GLY A 66 14.64 7.45 -5.54
N ILE A 67 13.55 6.71 -5.80
CA ILE A 67 12.39 6.77 -4.90
C ILE A 67 12.82 6.27 -3.53
N ARG A 68 13.05 7.19 -2.60
CA ARG A 68 13.58 6.87 -1.26
C ARG A 68 12.51 6.35 -0.30
N ARG A 69 11.22 6.50 -0.64
CA ARG A 69 10.10 6.19 0.27
C ARG A 69 8.92 5.54 -0.45
N PRO A 70 9.01 4.25 -0.82
CA PRO A 70 7.94 3.52 -1.50
C PRO A 70 6.63 3.48 -0.70
N GLY A 71 6.70 3.28 0.62
CA GLY A 71 5.52 3.32 1.48
C GLY A 71 4.80 4.67 1.48
N ALA A 72 5.54 5.78 1.40
CA ALA A 72 4.95 7.11 1.31
C ALA A 72 4.27 7.35 -0.05
N LEU A 73 4.86 6.84 -1.14
CA LEU A 73 4.23 6.88 -2.46
C LEU A 73 2.93 6.06 -2.49
N LEU A 74 2.94 4.86 -1.93
CA LEU A 74 1.74 4.04 -1.79
C LEU A 74 0.66 4.80 -1.00
N ALA A 75 1.01 5.36 0.16
CA ALA A 75 0.09 6.16 0.96
C ALA A 75 -0.49 7.35 0.17
N HIS A 76 0.35 8.04 -0.61
CA HIS A 76 -0.08 9.16 -1.44
C HIS A 76 -1.11 8.72 -2.49
N LEU A 77 -0.83 7.66 -3.24
CA LEU A 77 -1.75 7.12 -4.27
C LEU A 77 -3.09 6.70 -3.65
N LEU A 78 -3.06 5.97 -2.54
CA LEU A 78 -4.27 5.55 -1.83
C LEU A 78 -5.06 6.73 -1.26
N ASN A 79 -4.37 7.81 -0.87
CA ASN A 79 -5.01 9.03 -0.40
C ASN A 79 -5.69 9.80 -1.53
N GLN A 80 -5.05 9.89 -2.70
CA GLN A 80 -5.64 10.53 -3.89
C GLN A 80 -6.93 9.83 -4.33
N GLN A 81 -6.98 8.51 -4.19
CA GLN A 81 -8.16 7.73 -4.51
C GLN A 81 -9.22 7.69 -3.39
N GLY A 82 -8.96 8.33 -2.24
CA GLY A 82 -9.89 8.35 -1.10
C GLY A 82 -9.90 7.10 -0.22
N LEU A 83 -9.21 6.02 -0.62
CA LEU A 83 -9.16 4.78 0.17
C LEU A 83 -8.43 4.98 1.51
N LEU A 84 -7.29 5.67 1.53
CA LEU A 84 -6.51 5.85 2.76
C LEU A 84 -7.29 6.55 3.90
N PRO A 85 -8.03 7.66 3.63
CA PRO A 85 -8.97 8.23 4.59
C PRO A 85 -10.01 7.23 5.12
N LEU A 86 -10.61 6.42 4.25
CA LEU A 86 -11.58 5.40 4.66
C LEU A 86 -10.93 4.36 5.59
N LEU A 87 -9.74 3.85 5.24
CA LEU A 87 -9.04 2.87 6.09
C LEU A 87 -8.64 3.44 7.45
N ARG A 88 -8.37 4.75 7.55
CA ARG A 88 -8.08 5.45 8.83
C ARG A 88 -9.30 5.64 9.70
N GLN A 89 -10.47 5.84 9.09
CA GLN A 89 -11.75 6.01 9.78
C GLN A 89 -12.40 4.67 10.12
N ALA A 90 -11.98 3.59 9.47
CA ALA A 90 -12.47 2.25 9.77
C ALA A 90 -12.30 1.99 11.28
N PRO A 91 -13.37 1.57 11.97
CA PRO A 91 -13.30 1.34 13.40
C PRO A 91 -12.13 0.40 13.71
N GLN A 92 -11.50 0.55 14.88
CA GLN A 92 -10.63 -0.49 15.42
C GLN A 92 -11.51 -1.72 15.63
N TRP A 93 -11.71 -2.50 14.57
CA TRP A 93 -12.44 -3.75 14.62
C TRP A 93 -11.72 -4.60 15.64
N ARG A 94 -12.32 -4.69 16.82
CA ARG A 94 -11.81 -5.51 17.90
C ARG A 94 -11.76 -6.91 17.32
N VAL A 95 -10.56 -7.47 17.26
CA VAL A 95 -10.40 -8.90 17.10
C VAL A 95 -11.07 -9.48 18.34
N ALA A 96 -12.25 -10.07 18.17
CA ALA A 96 -12.90 -10.85 19.21
C ALA A 96 -12.16 -12.18 19.37
#